data_AF-A0A7Y6YAA1-F1
#
_entry.id   AF-A0A7Y6YAA1-F1
#
_cell.length_a   1.000
_cell.length_b   1.000
_cell.length_c   1.000
_cell.angle_alpha   90.00
_cell.angle_beta   90.00
_cell.angle_gamma   90.00
#
_symmetry.space_group_name_H-M   'P 1'
#
loop_
_entity.id
_entity.type
_entity.pdbx_description
1 polymer ?
#
loop_
_entity_poly.entity_id
_entity_poly.type
_entity_poly.pdbx_seq_one_letter_code
_entity_poly.pdbx_strand_id
1 'polypeptide(L)'
;MLNALKQKRKIKRLLSLIKSNELEQWPRVSRELSAADLSAPIEGNSSALELCIEVGHHKLLHECLHKFPQLFDAPLPSNRTLVELVFASEDPLPLLNALLSAGLDPNQEINSVPLVELALEQPPELAMLLINRLAQHKASLDRPALMQRALARADRPLVKFLADSGASLELEDETLYDAELLAFAKRSVEDKKIRDLWG
;
A
#
# COMPACT_ATOMS: atom_id res chain seq x y z
N MET A 1 15.76 31.17 21.46
CA MET A 1 16.86 30.91 20.51
C MET A 1 17.44 29.49 20.61
N LEU A 2 17.72 28.95 21.81
CA LEU A 2 18.30 27.61 21.96
C LEU A 2 17.45 26.46 21.37
N ASN A 3 16.13 26.51 21.55
CA ASN A 3 15.20 25.47 21.06
C ASN A 3 15.12 25.42 19.52
N ALA A 4 15.12 26.58 18.86
CA ALA A 4 15.13 26.66 17.40
C ALA A 4 16.41 26.07 16.79
N LEU A 5 17.57 26.30 17.41
CA LEU A 5 18.84 25.72 16.97
C LEU A 5 18.87 24.19 17.16
N LYS A 6 18.31 23.68 18.27
CA LYS A 6 18.16 22.24 18.48
C LYS A 6 17.26 21.61 17.42
N GLN A 7 16.10 22.23 17.14
CA GLN A 7 15.17 21.75 16.12
C GLN A 7 15.80 21.69 14.73
N LYS A 8 16.51 22.76 14.33
CA LYS A 8 17.21 22.81 13.03
C LYS A 8 18.28 21.72 12.90
N ARG A 9 18.99 21.38 13.99
CA ARG A 9 19.98 20.29 14.00
C ARG A 9 19.33 18.92 13.88
N LYS A 10 18.21 18.68 14.57
CA LYS A 10 17.44 17.43 14.48
C LYS A 10 16.95 17.19 13.05
N ILE A 11 16.29 18.19 12.49
CA ILE A 11 15.80 18.17 11.10
C ILE A 11 16.93 17.90 10.12
N LYS A 12 18.08 18.57 10.27
CA LYS A 12 19.24 18.34 9.39
C LYS A 12 19.75 16.90 9.45
N ARG A 13 19.77 16.28 10.64
CA ARG A 13 20.17 14.87 10.80
C ARG A 13 19.15 13.93 10.16
N LEU A 14 17.87 14.20 10.34
CA LEU A 14 16.79 13.42 9.72
C LEU A 14 16.86 13.49 8.18
N LEU A 15 17.02 14.69 7.61
CA LEU A 15 17.22 14.85 6.17
C LEU A 15 18.48 14.16 5.68
N SER A 16 19.59 14.24 6.44
CA SER A 16 20.80 13.50 6.10
C SER A 16 20.54 12.00 6.03
N LEU A 17 19.83 11.44 7.02
CA LEU A 17 19.47 10.03 7.07
C LEU A 17 18.58 9.62 5.89
N ILE A 18 17.60 10.47 5.54
CA ILE A 18 16.72 10.25 4.39
C ILE A 18 17.50 10.35 3.07
N LYS A 19 18.54 11.16 2.96
CA LYS A 19 19.32 11.29 1.72
C LYS A 19 20.44 10.26 1.59
N SER A 20 21.05 9.84 2.71
CA SER A 20 22.18 8.90 2.72
C SER A 20 21.77 7.43 2.84
N ASN A 21 20.52 7.14 3.24
CA ASN A 21 20.02 5.79 3.51
C ASN A 21 20.82 5.02 4.60
N GLU A 22 21.53 5.74 5.47
CA GLU A 22 22.36 5.15 6.53
C GLU A 22 21.52 4.72 7.74
N LEU A 23 20.67 3.70 7.56
CA LEU A 23 19.71 3.22 8.56
C LEU A 23 20.33 2.90 9.93
N GLU A 24 21.63 2.57 9.98
CA GLU A 24 22.40 2.36 11.21
C GLU A 24 22.35 3.54 12.18
N GLN A 25 22.11 4.77 11.67
CA GLN A 25 22.01 5.97 12.50
C GLN A 25 20.61 6.16 13.10
N TRP A 26 19.59 5.44 12.61
CA TRP A 26 18.20 5.57 13.06
C TRP A 26 18.01 5.40 14.59
N PRO A 27 18.62 4.41 15.27
CA PRO A 27 18.45 4.24 16.72
C PRO A 27 18.91 5.46 17.53
N ARG A 28 19.92 6.18 17.01
CA ARG A 28 20.42 7.41 17.63
C ARG A 28 19.51 8.60 17.32
N VAL A 29 19.16 8.78 16.05
CA VAL A 29 18.34 9.92 15.58
C VAL A 29 16.94 9.86 16.18
N SER A 30 16.32 8.69 16.19
CA SER A 30 14.93 8.49 16.63
C SER A 30 14.70 8.70 18.13
N ARG A 31 15.75 8.70 18.97
CA ARG A 31 15.63 9.05 20.40
C ARG A 31 15.34 10.53 20.62
N GLU A 32 15.70 11.37 19.66
CA GLU A 32 15.54 12.81 19.73
C GLU A 32 14.28 13.30 19.01
N LEU A 33 13.60 12.42 18.26
CA LEU A 33 12.44 12.73 17.42
C LEU A 33 11.13 12.42 18.14
N SER A 34 10.12 13.21 17.81
CA SER A 34 8.71 12.98 18.10
C SER A 34 7.93 12.70 16.81
N ALA A 35 6.71 12.19 16.91
CA ALA A 35 5.84 12.00 15.74
C ALA A 35 5.60 13.32 14.99
N ALA A 36 5.43 14.43 15.71
CA ALA A 36 5.28 15.76 15.10
C ALA A 36 6.49 16.19 14.27
N ASP A 37 7.71 15.75 14.64
CA ASP A 37 8.90 16.04 13.85
C ASP A 37 8.93 15.28 12.52
N LEU A 38 8.20 14.17 12.41
CA LEU A 38 8.14 13.31 11.23
C LEU A 38 7.02 13.70 10.26
N SER A 39 5.90 14.22 10.77
CA SER A 39 4.75 14.65 9.97
C SER A 39 4.75 16.15 9.62
N ALA A 40 5.49 16.98 10.37
CA ALA A 40 5.59 18.42 10.05
C ALA A 40 6.35 18.65 8.72
N PRO A 41 6.07 19.76 8.01
CA PRO A 41 6.79 20.11 6.79
C PRO A 41 8.26 20.46 7.11
N ILE A 42 9.17 19.92 6.30
CA ILE A 42 10.62 20.05 6.50
C ILE A 42 11.28 20.70 5.28
N GLU A 43 11.23 20.05 4.12
CA GLU A 43 11.92 20.45 2.89
C GLU A 43 10.90 20.57 1.77
N GLY A 44 10.79 21.75 1.13
CA GLY A 44 9.86 21.94 0.02
C GLY A 44 8.38 21.78 0.37
N ASN A 45 8.02 21.92 1.66
CA ASN A 45 6.71 21.57 2.23
C ASN A 45 6.44 20.06 2.38
N SER A 46 7.37 19.17 2.02
CA SER A 46 7.26 17.73 2.31
C SER A 46 7.70 17.42 3.74
N SER A 47 6.98 16.49 4.37
CA SER A 47 7.31 15.86 5.64
C SER A 47 8.37 14.78 5.49
N ALA A 48 8.89 14.27 6.62
CA ALA A 48 9.88 13.19 6.58
C ALA A 48 9.33 11.90 5.97
N LEU A 49 8.04 11.61 6.22
CA LEU A 49 7.36 10.43 5.69
C LEU A 49 7.17 10.53 4.18
N GLU A 50 6.74 11.70 3.69
CA GLU A 50 6.63 11.98 2.26
C GLU A 50 7.97 11.83 1.57
N LEU A 51 9.04 12.42 2.12
CA LEU A 51 10.39 12.29 1.56
C LEU A 51 10.89 10.83 1.56
N CYS A 52 10.53 10.02 2.57
CA CYS A 52 10.88 8.59 2.55
C CYS A 52 10.17 7.84 1.41
N ILE A 53 8.92 8.22 1.09
CA ILE A 53 8.16 7.62 -0.01
C ILE A 53 8.71 8.10 -1.35
N GLU A 54 8.94 9.41 -1.50
CA GLU A 54 9.51 10.03 -2.72
C GLU A 54 10.86 9.42 -3.11
N VAL A 55 11.74 9.15 -2.13
CA VAL A 55 13.07 8.55 -2.36
C VAL A 55 13.04 7.01 -2.32
N GLY A 56 11.90 6.38 -2.01
CA GLY A 56 11.78 4.92 -1.94
C GLY A 56 12.47 4.28 -0.72
N HIS A 57 12.70 5.02 0.35
CA HIS A 57 13.36 4.56 1.58
C HIS A 57 12.43 3.75 2.50
N HIS A 58 11.95 2.62 1.98
CA HIS A 58 10.96 1.77 2.63
C HIS A 58 11.39 1.24 4.01
N LYS A 59 12.68 0.95 4.23
CA LYS A 59 13.18 0.49 5.55
C LYS A 59 13.09 1.58 6.62
N LEU A 60 13.47 2.80 6.28
CA LEU A 60 13.36 3.93 7.19
C LEU A 60 11.89 4.29 7.43
N LEU A 61 11.05 4.22 6.39
CA LEU A 61 9.61 4.40 6.52
C LEU A 61 9.01 3.38 7.51
N HIS A 62 9.35 2.10 7.37
CA HIS A 62 8.93 1.05 8.30
C HIS A 62 9.35 1.37 9.75
N GLU A 63 10.61 1.72 9.96
CA GLU A 63 11.15 2.06 11.28
C GLU A 63 10.46 3.28 11.92
N CYS A 64 10.16 4.31 11.13
CA CYS A 64 9.38 5.47 11.55
C CYS A 64 7.99 5.07 12.04
N LEU A 65 7.27 4.27 11.25
CA LEU A 65 5.89 3.87 11.54
C LEU A 65 5.81 2.86 12.67
N HIS A 66 6.73 1.89 12.73
CA HIS A 66 6.82 0.93 13.82
C HIS A 66 7.07 1.63 15.17
N LYS A 67 7.93 2.65 15.19
CA LYS A 67 8.21 3.43 16.40
C LYS A 67 7.10 4.41 16.77
N PHE A 68 6.42 4.97 15.77
CA PHE A 68 5.36 5.96 15.94
C PHE A 68 4.10 5.54 15.16
N PRO A 69 3.34 4.53 15.62
CA PRO A 69 2.17 4.01 14.89
C PRO A 69 1.08 5.06 14.65
N GLN A 70 0.98 6.08 15.50
CA GLN A 70 0.06 7.20 15.32
C GLN A 70 0.28 8.01 14.03
N LEU A 71 1.40 7.78 13.33
CA LEU A 71 1.69 8.44 12.06
C LEU A 71 0.86 7.93 10.88
N PHE A 72 0.20 6.77 11.00
CA PHE A 72 -0.74 6.29 9.98
C PHE A 72 -1.90 7.28 9.75
N ASP A 73 -2.36 7.93 10.81
CA ASP A 73 -3.48 8.87 10.80
C ASP A 73 -3.04 10.35 10.87
N ALA A 74 -1.72 10.60 10.88
CA ALA A 74 -1.22 11.96 11.00
C ALA A 74 -1.49 12.76 9.71
N PRO A 75 -1.97 14.02 9.81
CA PRO A 75 -2.14 14.86 8.65
C PRO A 75 -0.78 15.12 8.00
N LEU A 76 -0.68 14.82 6.71
CA LEU A 76 0.51 15.10 5.91
C LEU A 76 0.36 16.45 5.19
N PRO A 77 1.46 17.19 4.98
CA PRO A 77 1.45 18.45 4.23
C PRO A 77 0.82 18.38 2.83
N SER A 78 0.95 17.26 2.11
CA SER A 78 0.29 17.06 0.80
C SER A 78 -1.22 16.88 0.87
N ASN A 79 -1.79 16.74 2.08
CA ASN A 79 -3.19 16.38 2.31
C ASN A 79 -3.60 15.05 1.66
N ARG A 80 -2.63 14.15 1.44
CA ARG A 80 -2.84 12.78 1.00
C ARG A 80 -2.53 11.82 2.16
N THR A 81 -3.14 10.65 2.12
CA THR A 81 -2.79 9.55 3.03
C THR A 81 -1.45 8.91 2.63
N LEU A 82 -0.80 8.22 3.57
CA LEU A 82 0.43 7.46 3.26
C LEU A 82 0.20 6.43 2.16
N VAL A 83 -0.96 5.76 2.16
CA VAL A 83 -1.32 4.76 1.15
C VAL A 83 -1.42 5.40 -0.23
N GLU A 84 -2.11 6.54 -0.37
CA GLU A 84 -2.23 7.24 -1.65
C GLU A 84 -0.86 7.68 -2.19
N LEU A 85 0.04 8.13 -1.32
CA LEU A 85 1.41 8.48 -1.70
C LEU A 85 2.20 7.25 -2.14
N VAL A 86 2.10 6.14 -1.40
CA VAL A 86 2.76 4.88 -1.77
C VAL A 86 2.26 4.39 -3.12
N PHE A 87 0.95 4.33 -3.36
CA PHE A 87 0.38 3.84 -4.63
C PHE A 87 0.69 4.75 -5.83
N ALA A 88 1.08 6.01 -5.59
CA ALA A 88 1.52 6.94 -6.62
C ALA A 88 3.06 6.99 -6.80
N SER A 89 3.82 6.26 -5.99
CA SER A 89 5.27 6.21 -6.09
C SER A 89 5.75 5.32 -7.25
N GLU A 90 7.02 5.45 -7.65
CA GLU A 90 7.61 4.65 -8.73
C GLU A 90 7.68 3.16 -8.40
N ASP A 91 7.92 2.81 -7.13
CA ASP A 91 8.00 1.42 -6.66
C ASP A 91 7.14 1.21 -5.39
N PRO A 92 5.82 1.03 -5.55
CA PRO A 92 4.90 0.97 -4.42
C PRO A 92 5.03 -0.33 -3.61
N LEU A 93 5.59 -1.40 -4.16
CA LEU A 93 5.54 -2.72 -3.52
C LEU A 93 6.41 -2.81 -2.25
N PRO A 94 7.70 -2.39 -2.23
CA PRO A 94 8.49 -2.36 -1.00
C PRO A 94 7.94 -1.39 0.03
N LEU A 95 7.38 -0.26 -0.42
CA LEU A 95 6.77 0.75 0.43
C LEU A 95 5.48 0.26 1.08
N LEU A 96 4.60 -0.39 0.33
CA LEU A 96 3.39 -1.03 0.86
C LEU A 96 3.78 -2.13 1.86
N ASN A 97 4.79 -2.94 1.55
CA ASN A 97 5.29 -3.94 2.48
C ASN A 97 5.82 -3.32 3.79
N ALA A 98 6.45 -2.14 3.72
CA ALA A 98 6.87 -1.39 4.89
C ALA A 98 5.69 -0.91 5.75
N LEU A 99 4.63 -0.38 5.12
CA LEU A 99 3.40 0.01 5.81
C LEU A 99 2.73 -1.19 6.50
N LEU A 100 2.52 -2.28 5.77
CA LEU A 100 1.89 -3.51 6.27
C LEU A 100 2.69 -4.14 7.41
N SER A 101 4.02 -4.19 7.29
CA SER A 101 4.90 -4.71 8.33
C SER A 101 4.92 -3.80 9.57
N ALA A 102 4.66 -2.51 9.41
CA ALA A 102 4.54 -1.56 10.51
C ALA A 102 3.14 -1.52 11.16
N GLY A 103 2.19 -2.33 10.67
CA GLY A 103 0.86 -2.48 11.28
C GLY A 103 -0.28 -1.80 10.55
N LEU A 104 -0.11 -1.37 9.28
CA LEU A 104 -1.22 -0.94 8.44
C LEU A 104 -2.27 -2.06 8.36
N ASP A 105 -3.55 -1.74 8.59
CA ASP A 105 -4.63 -2.70 8.38
C ASP A 105 -4.81 -2.96 6.88
N PRO A 106 -4.59 -4.20 6.39
CA PRO A 106 -4.76 -4.53 4.98
C PRO A 106 -6.21 -4.41 4.48
N ASN A 107 -7.19 -4.38 5.39
CA ASN A 107 -8.62 -4.19 5.07
C ASN A 107 -9.07 -2.73 5.24
N GLN A 108 -8.15 -1.80 5.50
CA GLN A 108 -8.48 -0.38 5.59
C GLN A 108 -9.17 0.11 4.31
N GLU A 109 -10.02 1.11 4.48
CA GLU A 109 -10.65 1.82 3.37
C GLU A 109 -10.14 3.26 3.33
N ILE A 110 -9.82 3.75 2.13
CA ILE A 110 -9.52 5.16 1.88
C ILE A 110 -10.69 5.74 1.09
N ASN A 111 -11.37 6.74 1.65
CA ASN A 111 -12.58 7.32 1.04
C ASN A 111 -13.64 6.25 0.70
N SER A 112 -13.85 5.28 1.60
CA SER A 112 -14.76 4.13 1.43
C SER A 112 -14.38 3.16 0.31
N VAL A 113 -13.13 3.22 -0.19
CA VAL A 113 -12.59 2.25 -1.15
C VAL A 113 -11.56 1.35 -0.46
N PRO A 114 -11.75 0.02 -0.43
CA PRO A 114 -10.79 -0.92 0.13
C PRO A 114 -9.42 -0.86 -0.55
N LEU A 115 -8.34 -1.10 0.21
CA LEU A 115 -6.97 -1.11 -0.34
C LEU A 115 -6.80 -2.04 -1.54
N VAL A 116 -7.44 -3.22 -1.50
CA VAL A 116 -7.38 -4.21 -2.59
C VAL A 116 -8.05 -3.70 -3.87
N GLU A 117 -9.07 -2.85 -3.77
CA GLU A 117 -9.71 -2.22 -4.92
C GLU A 117 -8.89 -1.05 -5.44
N LEU A 118 -8.29 -0.24 -4.55
CA LEU A 118 -7.34 0.81 -4.96
C LEU A 118 -6.12 0.23 -5.71
N ALA A 119 -5.67 -0.97 -5.32
CA ALA A 119 -4.59 -1.65 -6.01
C ALA A 119 -4.95 -2.04 -7.46
N LEU A 120 -6.23 -2.22 -7.78
CA LEU A 120 -6.67 -2.49 -9.15
C LEU A 120 -6.53 -1.29 -10.08
N GLU A 121 -6.39 -0.06 -9.58
CA GLU A 121 -6.16 1.12 -10.43
C GLU A 121 -4.76 1.11 -11.07
N GLN A 122 -3.90 0.21 -10.61
CA GLN A 122 -2.55 0.06 -11.12
C GLN A 122 -2.51 -0.76 -12.43
N PRO A 123 -1.40 -0.69 -13.19
CA PRO A 123 -1.15 -1.61 -14.29
C PRO A 123 -1.31 -3.07 -13.84
N PRO A 124 -1.85 -3.97 -14.69
CA PRO A 124 -2.26 -5.31 -14.29
C PRO A 124 -1.23 -6.11 -13.51
N GLU A 125 0.02 -6.11 -13.97
CA GLU A 125 1.12 -6.83 -13.34
C GLU A 125 1.39 -6.31 -11.92
N LEU A 126 1.39 -4.99 -11.76
CA LEU A 126 1.57 -4.34 -10.47
C LEU A 126 0.36 -4.56 -9.55
N ALA A 127 -0.85 -4.47 -10.09
CA ALA A 127 -2.09 -4.75 -9.35
C ALA A 127 -2.06 -6.15 -8.75
N MET A 128 -1.70 -7.17 -9.55
CA MET A 128 -1.57 -8.55 -9.05
C MET A 128 -0.52 -8.66 -7.93
N LEU A 129 0.62 -7.99 -8.04
CA LEU A 129 1.66 -7.99 -7.01
C LEU A 129 1.19 -7.33 -5.70
N LEU A 130 0.53 -6.16 -5.80
CA LEU A 130 0.00 -5.43 -4.66
C LEU A 130 -1.13 -6.19 -3.97
N ILE A 131 -2.07 -6.75 -4.74
CA ILE A 131 -3.17 -7.57 -4.21
C ILE A 131 -2.63 -8.83 -3.54
N ASN A 132 -1.67 -9.52 -4.16
CA ASN A 132 -1.03 -10.68 -3.55
C ASN A 132 -0.36 -10.30 -2.22
N ARG A 133 0.32 -9.15 -2.17
CA ARG A 133 0.93 -8.65 -0.93
C ARG A 133 -0.11 -8.36 0.15
N LEU A 134 -1.22 -7.70 -0.20
CA LEU A 134 -2.33 -7.44 0.72
C LEU A 134 -2.97 -8.75 1.23
N ALA A 135 -3.19 -9.72 0.35
CA ALA A 135 -3.72 -11.03 0.69
C ALA A 135 -2.79 -11.82 1.63
N GLN A 136 -1.47 -11.75 1.44
CA GLN A 136 -0.48 -12.33 2.36
C GLN A 136 -0.58 -11.73 3.78
N HIS A 137 -1.01 -10.47 3.88
CA HIS A 137 -1.28 -9.81 5.15
C HIS A 137 -2.72 -10.00 5.65
N LYS A 138 -3.55 -10.84 5.00
CA LYS A 138 -4.95 -11.15 5.34
C LYS A 138 -5.96 -10.08 4.93
N ALA A 139 -5.73 -9.37 3.83
CA ALA A 139 -6.80 -8.64 3.16
C ALA A 139 -7.88 -9.61 2.66
N SER A 140 -9.14 -9.23 2.80
CA SER A 140 -10.26 -9.96 2.19
C SER A 140 -10.28 -9.72 0.68
N LEU A 141 -10.35 -10.80 -0.08
CA LEU A 141 -10.61 -10.78 -1.53
C LEU A 141 -12.06 -11.12 -1.87
N ASP A 142 -12.90 -11.36 -0.86
CA ASP A 142 -14.33 -11.63 -1.04
C ASP A 142 -15.08 -10.32 -1.30
N ARG A 143 -14.84 -9.77 -2.49
CA ARG A 143 -15.36 -8.49 -2.97
C ARG A 143 -15.73 -8.65 -4.45
N PRO A 144 -17.01 -8.63 -4.81
CA PRO A 144 -17.47 -8.78 -6.20
C PRO A 144 -16.82 -7.78 -7.16
N ALA A 145 -16.58 -6.56 -6.68
CA ALA A 145 -15.94 -5.48 -7.43
C ALA A 145 -14.59 -5.88 -8.04
N LEU A 146 -13.80 -6.75 -7.37
CA LEU A 146 -12.49 -7.15 -7.88
C LEU A 146 -12.62 -7.90 -9.20
N MET A 147 -13.49 -8.91 -9.25
CA MET A 147 -13.71 -9.74 -10.42
C MET A 147 -14.43 -8.97 -11.53
N GLN A 148 -15.45 -8.16 -11.17
CA GLN A 148 -16.17 -7.30 -12.11
C GLN A 148 -15.22 -6.34 -12.85
N ARG A 149 -14.27 -5.73 -12.13
CA ARG A 149 -13.30 -4.79 -12.71
C ARG A 149 -12.26 -5.48 -13.58
N ALA A 150 -11.82 -6.69 -13.22
CA ALA A 150 -10.94 -7.50 -14.06
C ALA A 150 -11.60 -7.93 -15.37
N LEU A 151 -12.87 -8.35 -15.31
CA LEU A 151 -13.70 -8.68 -16.47
C LEU A 151 -13.94 -7.47 -17.38
N ALA A 152 -14.28 -6.31 -16.79
CA ALA A 152 -14.50 -5.06 -17.53
C ALA A 152 -13.25 -4.59 -18.29
N ARG A 153 -12.04 -4.91 -17.79
CA ARG A 153 -10.75 -4.62 -18.45
C ARG A 153 -10.38 -5.66 -19.52
N ALA A 154 -11.18 -6.71 -19.70
CA ALA A 154 -10.85 -7.87 -20.54
C ALA A 154 -9.48 -8.51 -20.19
N ASP A 155 -9.08 -8.44 -18.92
CA ASP A 155 -7.76 -8.85 -18.46
C ASP A 155 -7.76 -10.30 -17.98
N ARG A 156 -7.50 -11.21 -18.92
CA ARG A 156 -7.50 -12.66 -18.65
C ARG A 156 -6.49 -13.09 -17.58
N PRO A 157 -5.22 -12.62 -17.58
CA PRO A 157 -4.28 -12.89 -16.48
C PRO A 157 -4.81 -12.47 -15.11
N LEU A 158 -5.35 -11.25 -15.00
CA LEU A 158 -5.89 -10.74 -13.74
C LEU A 158 -7.11 -11.53 -13.27
N VAL A 159 -8.03 -11.88 -14.18
CA VAL A 159 -9.17 -12.77 -13.88
C VAL A 159 -8.71 -14.11 -13.31
N LYS A 160 -7.70 -14.73 -13.95
CA LYS A 160 -7.17 -16.02 -13.46
C LYS A 160 -6.53 -15.88 -12.09
N PHE A 161 -5.74 -14.83 -11.89
CA PHE A 161 -5.10 -14.53 -10.61
C PHE A 161 -6.11 -14.34 -9.48
N LEU A 162 -7.16 -13.54 -9.71
CA LEU A 162 -8.21 -13.29 -8.72
C LEU A 162 -8.99 -14.58 -8.39
N ALA A 163 -9.33 -15.38 -9.40
CA ALA A 163 -9.98 -16.67 -9.21
C ALA A 163 -9.11 -17.64 -8.39
N ASP A 164 -7.81 -17.73 -8.69
CA ASP A 164 -6.86 -18.55 -7.93
C ASP A 164 -6.65 -18.03 -6.50
N SER A 165 -6.84 -16.73 -6.28
CA SER A 165 -6.71 -16.11 -4.96
C SER A 165 -8.00 -16.22 -4.13
N GLY A 166 -9.07 -16.80 -4.68
CA GLY A 166 -10.34 -17.01 -3.98
C GLY A 166 -11.29 -15.80 -4.02
N ALA A 167 -11.12 -14.88 -4.97
CA ALA A 167 -12.07 -13.79 -5.16
C ALA A 167 -13.45 -14.31 -5.60
N SER A 168 -14.52 -13.72 -5.08
CA SER A 168 -15.89 -14.06 -5.45
C SER A 168 -16.23 -13.58 -6.86
N LEU A 169 -17.00 -14.41 -7.57
CA LEU A 169 -17.58 -14.08 -8.87
C LEU A 169 -19.08 -13.88 -8.68
N GLU A 170 -19.45 -12.67 -8.30
CA GLU A 170 -20.84 -12.23 -8.20
C GLU A 170 -21.04 -11.07 -9.18
N LEU A 171 -21.97 -11.23 -10.12
CA LEU A 171 -22.24 -10.28 -11.19
C LEU A 171 -23.72 -9.92 -11.18
N GLU A 172 -24.03 -8.64 -11.31
CA GLU A 172 -25.42 -8.17 -11.43
C GLU A 172 -25.99 -8.46 -12.82
N ASP A 173 -25.19 -8.24 -13.87
CA ASP A 173 -25.56 -8.49 -15.26
C ASP A 173 -24.37 -9.10 -16.02
N GLU A 174 -24.49 -10.38 -16.34
CA GLU A 174 -23.47 -11.13 -17.09
C GLU A 174 -23.33 -10.67 -18.54
N THR A 175 -24.35 -10.02 -19.11
CA THR A 175 -24.37 -9.61 -20.52
C THR A 175 -23.45 -8.43 -20.82
N LEU A 176 -22.97 -7.75 -19.77
CA LEU A 176 -22.03 -6.63 -19.87
C LEU A 176 -20.59 -7.06 -20.15
N TYR A 177 -20.29 -8.35 -20.04
CA TYR A 177 -18.93 -8.88 -20.14
C TYR A 177 -18.75 -9.77 -21.37
N ASP A 178 -17.51 -9.89 -21.81
CA ASP A 178 -17.15 -10.85 -22.85
C ASP A 178 -17.50 -12.28 -22.43
N ALA A 179 -18.28 -12.98 -23.26
CA ALA A 179 -18.84 -14.29 -22.93
C ALA A 179 -17.75 -15.37 -22.78
N GLU A 180 -16.69 -15.31 -23.58
CA GLU A 180 -15.58 -16.27 -23.50
C GLU A 180 -14.78 -16.08 -22.21
N LEU A 181 -14.47 -14.82 -21.87
CA LEU A 181 -13.77 -14.47 -20.65
C LEU A 181 -14.60 -14.80 -19.40
N LEU A 182 -15.91 -14.55 -19.43
CA LEU A 182 -16.81 -14.91 -18.35
C LEU A 182 -16.88 -16.43 -18.13
N ALA A 183 -17.00 -17.21 -19.21
CA ALA A 183 -16.95 -18.67 -19.15
C ALA A 183 -15.61 -19.17 -18.59
N PHE A 184 -14.50 -18.50 -18.93
CA PHE A 184 -13.18 -18.77 -18.37
C PHE A 184 -13.11 -18.44 -16.86
N ALA A 185 -13.66 -17.31 -16.43
CA ALA A 185 -13.70 -16.90 -15.03
C ALA A 185 -14.48 -17.91 -14.16
N LYS A 186 -15.69 -18.29 -14.61
CA LYS A 186 -16.53 -19.29 -13.94
C LYS A 186 -15.79 -20.61 -13.73
N ARG A 187 -15.15 -21.11 -14.79
CA ARG A 187 -14.34 -22.33 -14.74
C ARG A 187 -13.18 -22.21 -13.76
N SER A 188 -12.47 -21.09 -13.78
CA SER A 188 -11.31 -20.86 -12.91
C SER A 188 -11.68 -20.83 -11.42
N VAL A 189 -12.82 -20.22 -11.09
CA VAL A 189 -13.36 -20.20 -9.72
C VAL A 189 -13.77 -21.60 -9.28
N GLU A 190 -14.42 -22.38 -10.15
CA GLU A 190 -14.80 -23.77 -9.86
C GLU A 190 -13.57 -24.66 -9.64
N ASP A 191 -12.55 -24.53 -10.49
CA ASP A 191 -11.28 -25.26 -10.35
C ASP A 191 -10.57 -24.94 -9.02
N LYS A 192 -10.68 -23.70 -8.52
CA LYS A 192 -10.18 -23.32 -7.20
C LYS A 192 -10.99 -24.00 -6.08
N LYS A 193 -12.32 -23.98 -6.14
CA LYS A 193 -13.18 -24.65 -5.15
C LYS A 193 -12.88 -26.14 -5.06
N ILE A 194 -12.72 -26.80 -6.20
CA ILE A 194 -12.35 -28.23 -6.24
C ILE A 194 -10.97 -28.43 -5.60
N ARG A 195 -9.96 -27.60 -5.87
CA ARG A 195 -8.65 -27.74 -5.21
C ARG A 195 -8.73 -27.56 -3.69
N ASP A 196 -9.55 -26.63 -3.22
CA ASP A 196 -9.71 -26.37 -1.78
C ASP A 196 -10.48 -27.48 -1.05
N LEU A 197 -11.35 -28.21 -1.75
CA LEU A 197 -12.08 -29.35 -1.17
C LEU A 197 -11.20 -30.60 -0.99
N TRP A 198 -10.09 -30.69 -1.73
CA TRP A 198 -9.24 -31.89 -1.78
C TRP A 198 -7.83 -31.68 -1.19
N GLY A 199 -7.49 -30.45 -0.81
CA GLY A 199 -6.21 -30.08 -0.16
C GLY A 199 -6.37 -29.93 1.35
#